data_AF-A0A085WK83-F1
#
_entry.id   AF-A0A085WK83-F1
#
_cell.length_a   1.000
_cell.length_b   1.000
_cell.length_c   1.000
_cell.angle_alpha   90.00
_cell.angle_beta   90.00
_cell.angle_gamma   90.00
#
_symmetry.space_group_name_H-M   'P 1'
#
loop_
_entity.id
_entity.type
_entity.pdbx_description
1 polymer ?
#
loop_
_entity_poly.entity_id
_entity_poly.type
_entity_poly.pdbx_seq_one_letter_code
_entity_poly.pdbx_strand_id
1 'polypeptide(L)'
;MFAREAKLKHVRNTVISAALDVLLVGTVLKTGATGTAGVAAGTAEASAGTVEAGRLALAGVETRLAEEELPALEARMVEAEALEVGPRYPARLEALTRYRPSGAQPPSGVEADHPRWTSYVAYWERRYEELAGTRPLSQGQVAVKPPLTWDAYSSLLGRFQRSLEFQRSASRMLQQAREPGSPREWVPDMKQPLAAENTGLKHEGSDLVTYADALVVDDASLGSGTRPNVQTFSMKQRDFAAMSEGDAFKQAQIDAFEAQTKDGGTVEVRRRGHPLFGKKVVVTRVHLVYDGKDLSLSIKNALLRGARSQKVELHLHVP
;
A
#
# COMPACT_ATOMS: atom_id res chain seq x y z
N MET A 1 33.07 1.73 -15.38
CA MET A 1 31.66 2.07 -15.70
C MET A 1 30.65 1.40 -14.77
N PHE A 2 30.83 0.14 -14.37
CA PHE A 2 29.92 -0.59 -13.47
C PHE A 2 29.73 -0.02 -12.04
N ALA A 3 30.73 0.66 -11.47
CA ALA A 3 30.60 1.26 -10.14
C ALA A 3 29.69 2.51 -10.10
N ARG A 4 29.49 3.18 -11.26
CA ARG A 4 28.65 4.39 -11.37
C ARG A 4 27.17 4.01 -11.50
N GLU A 5 26.86 2.90 -12.17
CA GLU A 5 25.50 2.33 -12.22
C GLU A 5 25.06 1.71 -10.89
N ALA A 6 25.98 1.08 -10.15
CA ALA A 6 25.69 0.58 -8.80
C ALA A 6 25.37 1.73 -7.82
N LYS A 7 26.11 2.85 -7.89
CA LYS A 7 25.79 4.07 -7.14
C LYS A 7 24.48 4.72 -7.59
N LEU A 8 24.15 4.73 -8.88
CA LEU A 8 22.86 5.27 -9.36
C LEU A 8 21.66 4.40 -8.94
N LYS A 9 21.83 3.07 -8.88
CA LYS A 9 20.80 2.16 -8.33
C LYS A 9 20.66 2.30 -6.81
N HIS A 10 21.75 2.52 -6.08
CA HIS A 10 21.69 2.83 -4.65
C HIS A 10 21.01 4.18 -4.39
N VAL A 11 21.35 5.23 -5.14
CA VAL A 11 20.75 6.57 -4.99
C VAL A 11 19.28 6.61 -5.42
N ARG A 12 18.85 5.81 -6.42
CA ARG A 12 17.42 5.64 -6.73
C ARG A 12 16.67 4.92 -5.61
N ASN A 13 17.30 4.01 -4.87
CA ASN A 13 16.67 3.36 -3.71
C ASN A 13 16.66 4.25 -2.45
N THR A 14 17.61 5.19 -2.27
CA THR A 14 17.64 6.07 -1.10
C THR A 14 16.59 7.19 -1.14
N VAL A 15 16.10 7.56 -2.33
CA VAL A 15 15.07 8.63 -2.49
C VAL A 15 13.63 8.09 -2.47
N ILE A 16 13.48 6.76 -2.45
CA ILE A 16 12.20 6.04 -2.32
C ILE A 16 11.74 5.95 -0.85
N SER A 17 12.63 6.22 0.12
CA SER A 17 12.35 5.98 1.55
C SER A 17 11.63 7.14 2.27
N ALA A 18 11.86 8.41 1.95
CA ALA A 18 11.46 9.50 2.86
C ALA A 18 9.93 9.70 3.07
N ALA A 19 9.08 9.35 2.09
CA ALA A 19 7.63 9.43 2.24
C ALA A 19 7.04 8.19 2.95
N LEU A 20 7.77 7.07 2.88
CA LEU A 20 7.42 5.85 3.57
C LEU A 20 7.96 5.88 4.99
N ASP A 21 9.20 6.28 5.27
CA ASP A 21 9.87 6.33 6.58
C ASP A 21 9.08 7.00 7.72
N VAL A 22 8.00 7.71 7.41
CA VAL A 22 7.23 8.46 8.40
C VAL A 22 5.72 8.12 8.42
N LEU A 23 5.24 7.24 7.54
CA LEU A 23 4.07 6.41 7.88
C LEU A 23 4.44 5.40 9.01
N LEU A 24 5.71 5.38 9.39
CA LEU A 24 6.49 4.34 10.04
C LEU A 24 7.36 4.94 11.15
N VAL A 25 6.79 5.33 12.29
CA VAL A 25 7.59 5.71 13.49
C VAL A 25 8.43 4.51 13.95
N GLY A 26 9.65 4.59 14.48
CA GLY A 26 10.63 5.68 14.65
C GLY A 26 11.80 5.22 15.53
N THR A 27 13.06 5.57 15.20
CA THR A 27 14.10 6.02 16.16
C THR A 27 15.33 6.46 15.40
N VAL A 28 15.55 7.78 15.33
CA VAL A 28 16.91 8.31 15.20
C VAL A 28 17.53 8.23 16.59
N LEU A 29 18.40 7.25 16.83
CA LEU A 29 19.30 7.33 17.96
C LEU A 29 20.30 8.46 17.68
N LYS A 30 20.12 9.56 18.41
CA LYS A 30 21.19 10.51 18.72
C LYS A 30 22.36 9.73 19.33
N THR A 31 23.48 9.64 18.64
CA THR A 31 24.78 9.46 19.31
C THR A 31 25.36 10.85 19.59
N GLY A 32 25.14 11.33 20.82
CA GLY A 32 25.82 12.49 21.37
C GLY A 32 27.18 12.10 21.96
N ALA A 33 28.22 12.76 21.43
CA ALA A 33 29.44 13.27 22.07
C ALA A 33 30.17 12.45 23.17
N THR A 34 31.45 12.13 22.94
CA THR A 34 32.64 12.70 23.63
C THR A 34 33.94 11.99 23.20
N GLY A 35 35.05 12.72 23.14
CA GLY A 35 36.38 12.14 23.42
C GLY A 35 37.38 12.00 22.27
N THR A 36 38.38 12.86 22.29
CA THR A 36 39.61 12.94 21.48
C THR A 36 40.52 11.70 21.41
N ALA A 37 41.21 11.60 20.26
CA ALA A 37 42.59 11.10 20.01
C ALA A 37 42.86 9.58 19.88
N GLY A 38 43.48 9.19 18.75
CA GLY A 38 44.25 7.94 18.63
C GLY A 38 44.23 7.30 17.24
N VAL A 39 45.36 7.42 16.50
CA VAL A 39 45.63 6.78 15.21
C VAL A 39 45.92 5.28 15.41
N ALA A 40 45.30 4.39 14.63
CA ALA A 40 45.92 3.16 14.12
C ALA A 40 45.03 2.46 13.07
N ALA A 41 45.67 2.04 11.98
CA ALA A 41 45.10 1.26 10.90
C ALA A 41 44.81 -0.20 11.33
N GLY A 42 43.77 -0.81 10.75
CA GLY A 42 43.47 -2.22 10.96
C GLY A 42 42.27 -2.68 10.12
N THR A 43 42.55 -3.56 9.18
CA THR A 43 41.70 -4.21 8.18
C THR A 43 40.45 -4.93 8.68
N ALA A 44 39.40 -4.83 7.85
CA ALA A 44 38.43 -5.87 7.48
C ALA A 44 37.64 -6.58 8.60
N GLU A 45 36.33 -6.33 8.62
CA GLU A 45 35.35 -7.39 8.43
C GLU A 45 34.04 -6.79 7.91
N ALA A 46 33.61 -7.28 6.74
CA ALA A 46 32.35 -6.96 6.13
C ALA A 46 31.24 -7.71 6.90
N SER A 47 30.72 -7.10 7.95
CA SER A 47 29.45 -7.52 8.53
C SER A 47 28.33 -7.09 7.56
N ALA A 48 27.64 -8.10 7.02
CA ALA A 48 26.45 -7.95 6.22
C ALA A 48 25.40 -7.17 7.00
N GLY A 49 25.36 -5.86 6.78
CA GLY A 49 24.31 -4.99 7.31
C GLY A 49 23.01 -5.34 6.59
N THR A 50 22.12 -6.00 7.31
CA THR A 50 20.70 -6.14 6.95
C THR A 50 20.18 -4.72 6.66
N VAL A 51 19.83 -4.46 5.40
CA VAL A 51 19.21 -3.19 5.00
C VAL A 51 17.89 -3.10 5.75
N GLU A 52 17.79 -2.15 6.69
CA GLU A 52 16.63 -2.00 7.56
C GLU A 52 15.45 -1.52 6.72
N ALA A 53 14.58 -2.45 6.33
CA ALA A 53 13.33 -2.16 5.65
C ALA A 53 12.39 -1.39 6.60
N GLY A 54 11.72 -0.34 6.08
CA GLY A 54 11.00 0.68 6.85
C GLY A 54 10.06 0.16 7.95
N ARG A 55 9.74 1.00 8.95
CA ARG A 55 8.84 0.65 10.07
C ARG A 55 7.36 0.74 9.62
N LEU A 56 6.33 0.85 10.46
CA LEU A 56 4.95 1.25 10.10
C LEU A 56 4.27 1.54 11.41
N ALA A 57 3.83 2.78 11.63
CA ALA A 57 3.13 3.13 12.84
C ALA A 57 1.64 3.03 12.60
N LEU A 58 1.08 1.91 13.05
CA LEU A 58 -0.35 1.67 13.12
C LEU A 58 -0.74 1.60 14.59
N ALA A 59 -1.70 2.43 15.02
CA ALA A 59 -2.21 2.45 16.39
C ALA A 59 -1.12 2.45 17.50
N GLY A 60 0.02 3.11 17.27
CA GLY A 60 1.13 3.16 18.24
C GLY A 60 2.06 1.93 18.26
N VAL A 61 1.88 0.98 17.34
CA VAL A 61 2.75 -0.19 17.18
C VAL A 61 3.63 -0.02 15.94
N GLU A 62 4.95 -0.03 16.13
CA GLU A 62 5.94 -0.04 15.04
C GLU A 62 6.01 -1.46 14.45
N THR A 63 5.51 -1.65 13.22
CA THR A 63 5.66 -2.92 12.50
C THR A 63 6.81 -2.80 11.49
N ARG A 64 7.81 -3.66 11.55
CA ARG A 64 8.80 -3.74 10.45
C ARG A 64 8.11 -4.26 9.19
N LEU A 65 8.23 -3.53 8.09
CA LEU A 65 7.80 -3.99 6.79
C LEU A 65 8.95 -4.70 6.11
N ALA A 66 8.68 -5.81 5.42
CA ALA A 66 9.70 -6.39 4.54
C ALA A 66 9.95 -5.46 3.35
N GLU A 67 11.16 -5.49 2.78
CA GLU A 67 11.51 -4.65 1.61
C GLU A 67 10.51 -4.82 0.44
N GLU A 68 9.92 -6.01 0.35
CA GLU A 68 8.94 -6.39 -0.68
C GLU A 68 7.59 -5.68 -0.53
N GLU A 69 7.26 -5.20 0.67
CA GLU A 69 6.00 -4.54 1.00
C GLU A 69 6.03 -3.03 0.69
N LEU A 70 7.23 -2.42 0.68
CA LEU A 70 7.39 -0.98 0.50
C LEU A 70 6.82 -0.48 -0.84
N PRO A 71 7.08 -1.13 -2.00
CA PRO A 71 6.52 -0.67 -3.26
C PRO A 71 4.99 -0.72 -3.30
N ALA A 72 4.39 -1.73 -2.67
CA ALA A 72 2.93 -1.84 -2.59
C ALA A 72 2.33 -0.72 -1.74
N LEU A 73 2.96 -0.45 -0.58
CA LEU A 73 2.52 0.61 0.31
C LEU A 73 2.66 2.00 -0.32
N GLU A 74 3.75 2.24 -1.07
CA GLU A 74 3.93 3.48 -1.84
C GLU A 74 2.83 3.62 -2.90
N ALA A 75 2.62 2.59 -3.74
CA ALA A 75 1.62 2.62 -4.79
C ALA A 75 0.23 2.94 -4.23
N ARG A 76 -0.13 2.34 -3.09
CA ARG A 76 -1.41 2.59 -2.43
C ARG A 76 -1.52 3.98 -1.83
N MET A 77 -0.44 4.52 -1.25
CA MET A 77 -0.46 5.89 -0.75
C MET A 77 -0.61 6.90 -1.91
N VAL A 78 0.04 6.63 -3.06
CA VAL A 78 -0.14 7.43 -4.29
C VAL A 78 -1.58 7.36 -4.79
N GLU A 79 -2.20 6.18 -4.83
CA GLU A 79 -3.60 6.02 -5.20
C GLU A 79 -4.56 6.74 -4.23
N ALA A 80 -4.33 6.60 -2.92
CA ALA A 80 -5.13 7.25 -1.89
C ALA A 80 -5.05 8.78 -2.00
N GLU A 81 -3.86 9.32 -2.23
CA GLU A 81 -3.63 10.74 -2.46
C GLU A 81 -4.28 11.21 -3.78
N ALA A 82 -4.20 10.40 -4.84
CA ALA A 82 -4.79 10.71 -6.13
C ALA A 82 -6.33 10.75 -6.07
N LEU A 83 -6.96 10.02 -5.15
CA LEU A 83 -8.39 10.08 -4.88
C LEU A 83 -8.78 11.16 -3.86
N GLU A 84 -7.82 11.73 -3.14
CA GLU A 84 -8.10 12.74 -2.13
C GLU A 84 -8.56 14.07 -2.74
N VAL A 85 -9.71 14.53 -2.25
CA VAL A 85 -10.41 15.77 -2.64
C VAL A 85 -10.36 16.83 -1.53
N GLY A 86 -9.74 16.52 -0.39
CA GLY A 86 -9.58 17.44 0.72
C GLY A 86 -8.84 18.76 0.37
N PRO A 87 -8.92 19.77 1.25
CA PRO A 87 -8.31 21.08 1.03
C PRO A 87 -6.82 21.02 0.69
N ARG A 88 -6.40 21.84 -0.28
CA ARG A 88 -5.02 21.93 -0.78
C ARG A 88 -4.55 23.37 -0.81
N TYR A 89 -3.24 23.56 -0.76
CA TYR A 89 -2.63 24.86 -1.02
C TYR A 89 -2.74 25.26 -2.50
N PRO A 90 -2.51 26.54 -2.84
CA PRO A 90 -2.46 26.99 -4.23
C PRO A 90 -1.38 26.26 -5.04
N ALA A 91 -1.63 26.03 -6.34
CA ALA A 91 -0.66 25.36 -7.21
C ALA A 91 0.57 26.22 -7.59
N ARG A 92 0.49 27.54 -7.44
CA ARG A 92 1.55 28.47 -7.84
C ARG A 92 2.74 28.37 -6.89
N LEU A 93 3.92 28.05 -7.41
CA LEU A 93 5.14 27.86 -6.62
C LEU A 93 5.47 29.06 -5.72
N GLU A 94 5.35 30.29 -6.24
CA GLU A 94 5.58 31.52 -5.48
C GLU A 94 4.61 31.72 -4.31
N ALA A 95 3.39 31.18 -4.43
CA ALA A 95 2.42 31.20 -3.34
C ALA A 95 2.75 30.09 -2.32
N LEU A 96 3.18 28.92 -2.79
CA LEU A 96 3.53 27.77 -1.93
C LEU A 96 4.68 28.07 -0.99
N THR A 97 5.70 28.82 -1.40
CA THR A 97 6.84 29.15 -0.53
C THR A 97 6.42 29.85 0.77
N ARG A 98 5.29 30.58 0.76
CA ARG A 98 4.73 31.24 1.95
C ARG A 98 4.09 30.28 2.94
N TYR A 99 3.70 29.09 2.47
CA TYR A 99 3.04 28.04 3.25
C TYR A 99 3.96 26.87 3.56
N ARG A 100 5.26 26.99 3.24
CA ARG A 100 6.24 25.92 3.43
C ARG A 100 6.31 25.55 4.92
N PRO A 101 5.95 24.32 5.30
CA PRO A 101 5.98 23.91 6.69
C PRO A 101 7.44 23.75 7.15
N SER A 102 7.70 24.07 8.40
CA SER A 102 9.02 23.86 9.03
C SER A 102 8.92 22.78 10.09
N GLY A 103 9.83 21.81 10.07
CA GLY A 103 9.90 20.79 11.12
C GLY A 103 9.95 21.36 12.53
N ALA A 104 10.56 22.54 12.71
CA ALA A 104 10.67 23.23 14.00
C ALA A 104 9.42 24.03 14.42
N GLN A 105 8.41 24.15 13.55
CA GLN A 105 7.20 24.94 13.79
C GLN A 105 5.93 24.12 13.45
N PRO A 106 5.60 23.12 14.27
CA PRO A 106 4.37 22.37 14.11
C PRO A 106 3.12 23.24 14.38
N PRO A 107 1.94 22.84 13.89
CA PRO A 107 0.66 23.45 14.25
C PRO A 107 0.40 23.38 15.76
N SER A 108 -0.44 24.27 16.26
CA SER A 108 -0.84 24.26 17.67
C SER A 108 -1.41 22.90 18.07
N GLY A 109 -0.90 22.34 19.18
CA GLY A 109 -1.30 21.03 19.69
C GLY A 109 -0.60 19.84 19.04
N VAL A 110 0.41 20.07 18.20
CA VAL A 110 1.26 19.03 17.61
C VAL A 110 2.69 19.25 18.10
N GLU A 111 3.32 18.23 18.67
CA GLU A 111 4.73 18.30 19.09
C GLU A 111 5.66 18.36 17.87
N ALA A 112 6.81 19.03 17.99
CA ALA A 112 7.73 19.22 16.87
C ALA A 112 8.38 17.90 16.40
N ASP A 113 8.51 16.93 17.30
CA ASP A 113 8.97 15.57 17.02
C ASP A 113 7.81 14.60 16.73
N HIS A 114 6.56 15.09 16.69
CA HIS A 114 5.40 14.26 16.42
C HIS A 114 5.57 13.64 15.03
N PRO A 115 5.59 12.31 14.89
CA PRO A 115 6.00 11.71 13.64
C PRO A 115 5.11 12.06 12.45
N ARG A 116 3.80 12.19 12.65
CA ARG A 116 2.91 12.69 11.58
C ARG A 116 3.32 14.06 11.04
N TRP A 117 3.88 14.96 11.87
CA TRP A 117 4.34 16.27 11.43
C TRP A 117 5.55 16.17 10.52
N THR A 118 6.56 15.40 10.92
CA THR A 118 7.72 15.08 10.06
C THR A 118 7.28 14.49 8.72
N SER A 119 6.28 13.59 8.76
CA SER A 119 5.66 12.95 7.59
C SER A 119 5.07 13.98 6.63
N TYR A 120 4.34 14.94 7.19
CA TYR A 120 3.71 16.00 6.43
C TYR A 120 4.72 16.96 5.81
N VAL A 121 5.77 17.34 6.55
CA VAL A 121 6.85 18.17 5.99
C VAL A 121 7.49 17.47 4.80
N ALA A 122 7.83 16.19 4.92
CA ALA A 122 8.40 15.41 3.82
C ALA A 122 7.43 15.27 2.62
N TYR A 123 6.15 14.99 2.88
CA TYR A 123 5.09 14.99 1.87
C TYR A 123 4.98 16.33 1.14
N TRP A 124 4.98 17.43 1.89
CA TRP A 124 4.85 18.79 1.34
C TRP A 124 6.03 19.13 0.42
N GLU A 125 7.26 18.87 0.88
CA GLU A 125 8.49 19.10 0.09
C GLU A 125 8.48 18.29 -1.20
N ARG A 126 8.12 17.01 -1.10
CA ARG A 126 7.97 16.15 -2.27
C ARG A 126 6.97 16.72 -3.28
N ARG A 127 5.80 17.20 -2.83
CA ARG A 127 4.80 17.80 -3.72
C ARG A 127 5.28 19.11 -4.34
N TYR A 128 6.02 19.90 -3.58
CA TYR A 128 6.65 21.11 -4.09
C TYR A 128 7.66 20.79 -5.20
N GLU A 129 8.52 19.79 -5.00
CA GLU A 129 9.49 19.34 -6.00
C GLU A 129 8.82 18.77 -7.26
N GLU A 130 7.75 17.98 -7.09
CA GLU A 130 6.95 17.46 -8.20
C GLU A 130 6.31 18.60 -9.01
N LEU A 131 5.76 19.63 -8.34
CA LEU A 131 5.21 20.82 -9.01
C LEU A 131 6.28 21.68 -9.68
N ALA A 132 7.47 21.75 -9.09
CA ALA A 132 8.61 22.49 -9.63
C ALA A 132 9.29 21.75 -10.81
N GLY A 133 8.90 20.51 -11.09
CA GLY A 133 9.53 19.67 -12.10
C GLY A 133 10.94 19.21 -11.73
N THR A 134 11.37 19.41 -10.48
CA THR A 134 12.69 18.98 -9.99
C THR A 134 12.69 17.52 -9.53
N ARG A 135 11.51 16.94 -9.33
CA ARG A 135 11.30 15.52 -9.02
C ARG A 135 10.35 14.88 -10.04
N PRO A 136 10.67 13.68 -10.57
CA PRO A 136 9.74 12.94 -11.41
C PRO A 136 8.52 12.48 -10.62
N LEU A 137 7.39 12.34 -11.31
CA LEU A 137 6.18 11.76 -10.74
C LEU A 137 6.39 10.30 -10.32
N SER A 138 5.71 9.87 -9.26
CA SER A 138 5.64 8.43 -8.94
C SER A 138 4.96 7.67 -10.08
N GLN A 139 5.34 6.40 -10.22
CA GLN A 139 4.75 5.51 -11.19
C GLN A 139 3.23 5.43 -11.01
N GLY A 140 2.47 5.59 -12.10
CA GLY A 140 1.00 5.62 -12.08
C GLY A 140 0.37 6.99 -11.82
N GLN A 141 1.16 8.01 -11.46
CA GLN A 141 0.66 9.38 -11.30
C GLN A 141 0.66 10.13 -12.64
N VAL A 142 -0.53 10.58 -13.06
CA VAL A 142 -0.73 11.27 -14.36
C VAL A 142 -0.58 12.80 -14.25
N ALA A 143 -0.83 13.36 -13.06
CA ALA A 143 -0.75 14.80 -12.81
C ALA A 143 -0.28 15.09 -11.38
N VAL A 144 0.42 16.21 -11.21
CA VAL A 144 0.79 16.73 -9.88
C VAL A 144 -0.39 17.50 -9.31
N LYS A 145 -0.85 17.14 -8.10
CA LYS A 145 -1.77 17.99 -7.33
C LYS A 145 -0.98 18.80 -6.31
N PRO A 146 -1.42 20.03 -5.97
CA PRO A 146 -0.82 20.79 -4.88
C PRO A 146 -0.87 20.04 -3.55
N PRO A 147 0.05 20.33 -2.61
CA PRO A 147 0.05 19.67 -1.31
C PRO A 147 -1.27 19.90 -0.57
N LEU A 148 -1.76 18.86 0.10
CA LEU A 148 -2.85 18.94 1.07
C LEU A 148 -2.46 19.86 2.22
N THR A 149 -3.47 20.46 2.87
CA THR A 149 -3.27 21.10 4.17
C THR A 149 -2.96 20.06 5.24
N TRP A 150 -2.40 20.49 6.37
CA TRP A 150 -2.08 19.59 7.50
C TRP A 150 -3.28 18.75 7.95
N ASP A 151 -4.45 19.36 8.12
CA ASP A 151 -5.66 18.66 8.59
C ASP A 151 -6.17 17.66 7.55
N ALA A 152 -6.12 18.03 6.26
CA ALA A 152 -6.51 17.16 5.16
C ALA A 152 -5.55 15.97 5.03
N TYR A 153 -4.24 16.21 5.12
CA TYR A 153 -3.22 15.16 5.12
C TYR A 153 -3.36 14.22 6.34
N SER A 154 -3.60 14.79 7.52
CA SER A 154 -3.81 14.00 8.75
C SER A 154 -5.06 13.12 8.64
N SER A 155 -6.13 13.64 8.03
CA SER A 155 -7.35 12.88 7.76
C SER A 155 -7.11 11.77 6.74
N LEU A 156 -6.38 12.05 5.65
CA LEU A 156 -5.96 11.05 4.67
C LEU A 156 -5.19 9.92 5.34
N LEU A 157 -4.16 10.24 6.13
CA LEU A 157 -3.35 9.25 6.85
C LEU A 157 -4.21 8.42 7.82
N GLY A 158 -5.13 9.05 8.54
CA GLY A 158 -6.05 8.34 9.43
C GLY A 158 -6.93 7.33 8.68
N ARG A 159 -7.45 7.69 7.50
CA ARG A 159 -8.22 6.77 6.64
C ARG A 159 -7.33 5.66 6.08
N PHE A 160 -6.13 6.01 5.63
CA PHE A 160 -5.16 5.06 5.10
C PHE A 160 -4.77 4.00 6.14
N GLN A 161 -4.48 4.42 7.37
CA GLN A 161 -4.16 3.52 8.49
C GLN A 161 -5.29 2.52 8.78
N ARG A 162 -6.54 3.00 8.86
CA ARG A 162 -7.71 2.13 9.05
C ARG A 162 -7.89 1.14 7.89
N SER A 163 -7.61 1.57 6.65
CA SER A 163 -7.67 0.69 5.49
C SER A 163 -6.62 -0.41 5.55
N LEU A 164 -5.42 -0.14 6.05
CA LEU A 164 -4.38 -1.15 6.25
C LEU A 164 -4.74 -2.13 7.38
N GLU A 165 -5.32 -1.65 8.47
CA GLU A 165 -5.82 -2.49 9.57
C GLU A 165 -6.90 -3.44 9.10
N PHE A 166 -7.87 -2.93 8.34
CA PHE A 166 -8.93 -3.72 7.72
C PHE A 166 -8.37 -4.83 6.82
N GLN A 167 -7.47 -4.45 5.90
CA GLN A 167 -6.83 -5.41 5.00
C GLN A 167 -6.08 -6.49 5.79
N ARG A 168 -5.28 -6.11 6.79
CA ARG A 168 -4.54 -7.09 7.61
C ARG A 168 -5.48 -8.08 8.30
N SER A 169 -6.62 -7.60 8.80
CA SER A 169 -7.62 -8.48 9.42
C SER A 169 -8.20 -9.47 8.40
N ALA A 170 -8.59 -8.99 7.22
CA ALA A 170 -9.11 -9.85 6.15
C ALA A 170 -8.05 -10.83 5.59
N SER A 171 -6.82 -10.37 5.40
CA SER A 171 -5.68 -11.21 4.97
C SER A 171 -5.36 -12.31 5.98
N ARG A 172 -5.45 -12.02 7.28
CA ARG A 172 -5.26 -13.04 8.33
C ARG A 172 -6.29 -14.16 8.22
N MET A 173 -7.55 -13.83 7.94
CA MET A 173 -8.59 -14.83 7.72
C MET A 173 -8.27 -15.72 6.51
N LEU A 174 -7.77 -15.14 5.41
CA LEU A 174 -7.32 -15.90 4.24
C LEU A 174 -6.11 -16.80 4.54
N GLN A 175 -5.15 -16.33 5.35
CA GLN A 175 -3.99 -17.13 5.77
C GLN A 175 -4.41 -18.32 6.64
N GLN A 176 -5.36 -18.10 7.56
CA GLN A 176 -5.91 -19.15 8.43
C GLN A 176 -6.68 -20.23 7.66
N ALA A 177 -7.22 -19.93 6.47
CA ALA A 177 -7.93 -20.91 5.63
C ALA A 177 -7.08 -22.13 5.25
N ARG A 178 -5.74 -22.04 5.34
CA ARG A 178 -4.83 -23.17 5.13
C ARG A 178 -4.87 -24.20 6.25
N GLU A 179 -5.19 -23.77 7.47
CA GLU A 179 -5.12 -24.61 8.67
C GLU A 179 -6.18 -25.72 8.63
N PRO A 180 -5.89 -26.92 9.15
CA PRO A 180 -6.87 -27.99 9.25
C PRO A 180 -8.06 -27.58 10.12
N GLY A 181 -9.28 -27.70 9.58
CA GLY A 181 -10.51 -27.38 10.30
C GLY A 181 -10.93 -25.91 10.30
N SER A 182 -10.10 -25.00 9.76
CA SER A 182 -10.47 -23.59 9.60
C SER A 182 -11.54 -23.39 8.52
N PRO A 183 -12.51 -22.48 8.71
CA PRO A 183 -13.49 -22.13 7.68
C PRO A 183 -12.79 -21.63 6.40
N ARG A 184 -13.33 -22.03 5.24
CA ARG A 184 -12.82 -21.66 3.91
C ARG A 184 -13.88 -20.97 3.05
N GLU A 185 -14.72 -20.16 3.69
CA GLU A 185 -15.90 -19.58 3.05
C GLU A 185 -15.57 -18.75 1.80
N TRP A 186 -14.42 -18.05 1.80
CA TRP A 186 -14.01 -17.22 0.66
C TRP A 186 -13.26 -17.99 -0.43
N VAL A 187 -12.74 -19.18 -0.12
CA VAL A 187 -11.96 -20.03 -1.03
C VAL A 187 -12.40 -21.50 -0.97
N PRO A 188 -13.71 -21.80 -1.12
CA PRO A 188 -14.27 -23.11 -0.82
C PRO A 188 -13.77 -24.22 -1.75
N ASP A 189 -13.27 -23.85 -2.93
CA ASP A 189 -12.75 -24.77 -3.95
C ASP A 189 -11.23 -25.02 -3.85
N MET A 190 -10.55 -24.40 -2.87
CA MET A 190 -9.11 -24.58 -2.68
C MET A 190 -8.79 -25.64 -1.62
N LYS A 191 -7.96 -26.61 -1.99
CA LYS A 191 -7.54 -27.69 -1.06
C LYS A 191 -6.46 -27.24 -0.10
N GLN A 192 -5.50 -26.45 -0.56
CA GLN A 192 -4.38 -25.93 0.22
C GLN A 192 -4.16 -24.45 -0.14
N PRO A 193 -5.07 -23.54 0.26
CA PRO A 193 -4.92 -22.13 -0.06
C PRO A 193 -3.65 -21.56 0.56
N LEU A 194 -2.85 -20.87 -0.25
CA LEU A 194 -1.69 -20.09 0.17
C LEU A 194 -1.98 -18.63 -0.19
N ALA A 195 -2.19 -17.80 0.83
CA ALA A 195 -2.44 -16.37 0.69
C ALA A 195 -1.13 -15.58 0.82
N ALA A 196 -0.91 -14.64 -0.10
CA ALA A 196 0.16 -13.66 -0.05
C ALA A 196 -0.43 -12.25 -0.17
N GLU A 197 -0.07 -11.36 0.74
CA GLU A 197 -0.52 -9.97 0.72
C GLU A 197 0.18 -9.18 -0.38
N ASN A 198 -0.28 -7.97 -0.69
CA ASN A 198 0.47 -6.93 -1.41
C ASN A 198 1.28 -7.45 -2.62
N THR A 199 0.66 -8.33 -3.41
CA THR A 199 1.37 -9.09 -4.44
C THR A 199 1.45 -8.27 -5.71
N GLY A 200 2.67 -7.96 -6.15
CA GLY A 200 2.90 -7.25 -7.39
C GLY A 200 2.46 -8.09 -8.61
N LEU A 201 1.62 -7.52 -9.46
CA LEU A 201 1.08 -8.12 -10.68
C LEU A 201 1.45 -7.26 -11.89
N LYS A 202 2.07 -7.87 -12.90
CA LYS A 202 2.32 -7.22 -14.19
C LYS A 202 1.35 -7.77 -15.23
N HIS A 203 0.51 -6.90 -15.78
CA HIS A 203 -0.44 -7.27 -16.84
C HIS A 203 0.26 -7.43 -18.20
N GLU A 204 -0.26 -8.33 -19.03
CA GLU A 204 0.24 -8.46 -20.39
C GLU A 204 0.06 -7.15 -21.19
N GLY A 205 1.11 -6.73 -21.89
CA GLY A 205 1.12 -5.47 -22.65
C GLY A 205 1.26 -4.21 -21.80
N SER A 206 1.35 -4.33 -20.47
CA SER A 206 1.58 -3.20 -19.56
C SER A 206 2.95 -3.31 -18.89
N ASP A 207 3.68 -2.20 -18.81
CA ASP A 207 4.89 -2.11 -17.98
C ASP A 207 4.60 -1.66 -16.53
N LEU A 208 3.34 -1.34 -16.23
CA LEU A 208 2.88 -1.00 -14.89
C LEU A 208 2.68 -2.27 -14.07
N VAL A 209 3.25 -2.26 -12.86
CA VAL A 209 2.96 -3.26 -11.82
C VAL A 209 1.85 -2.70 -10.93
N THR A 210 0.75 -3.44 -10.82
CA THR A 210 -0.29 -3.21 -9.80
C THR A 210 -0.01 -4.09 -8.59
N TYR A 211 -0.66 -3.82 -7.46
CA TYR A 211 -0.49 -4.61 -6.24
C TYR A 211 -1.86 -5.08 -5.76
N ALA A 212 -2.08 -6.39 -5.81
CA ALA A 212 -3.28 -7.00 -5.25
C ALA A 212 -3.18 -7.03 -3.73
N ASP A 213 -4.27 -6.70 -3.02
CA ASP A 213 -4.27 -6.66 -1.56
C ASP A 213 -4.01 -8.04 -0.95
N ALA A 214 -4.59 -9.08 -1.56
CA ALA A 214 -4.15 -10.45 -1.41
C ALA A 214 -4.28 -11.25 -2.72
N LEU A 215 -3.31 -12.12 -2.97
CA LEU A 215 -3.36 -13.17 -3.97
C LEU A 215 -3.36 -14.52 -3.26
N VAL A 216 -4.33 -15.37 -3.57
CA VAL A 216 -4.45 -16.71 -3.02
C VAL A 216 -4.27 -17.71 -4.14
N VAL A 217 -3.40 -18.70 -3.93
CA VAL A 217 -3.21 -19.81 -4.85
C VAL A 217 -3.49 -21.12 -4.14
N ASP A 218 -4.14 -22.07 -4.82
CA ASP A 218 -4.21 -23.44 -4.29
C ASP A 218 -2.86 -24.14 -4.50
N ASP A 219 -2.10 -24.35 -3.43
CA ASP A 219 -0.80 -25.03 -3.44
C ASP A 219 -0.91 -26.43 -4.06
N ALA A 220 -2.05 -27.11 -3.85
CA ALA A 220 -2.33 -28.42 -4.45
C ALA A 220 -2.47 -28.38 -5.99
N SER A 221 -2.63 -27.19 -6.58
CA SER A 221 -2.75 -26.98 -8.03
C SER A 221 -1.43 -26.63 -8.72
N LEU A 222 -0.32 -26.50 -7.98
CA LEU A 222 0.99 -26.11 -8.51
C LEU A 222 1.78 -27.24 -9.20
N GLY A 223 1.18 -28.42 -9.37
CA GLY A 223 1.79 -29.56 -10.05
C GLY A 223 2.12 -29.34 -11.53
N SER A 224 2.92 -30.23 -12.12
CA SER A 224 3.24 -30.18 -13.54
C SER A 224 2.01 -30.42 -14.40
N GLY A 225 1.77 -29.56 -15.40
CA GLY A 225 0.68 -29.70 -16.36
C GLY A 225 -0.70 -29.22 -15.87
N THR A 226 -0.83 -28.82 -14.60
CA THR A 226 -2.07 -28.22 -14.08
C THR A 226 -2.02 -26.70 -14.22
N ARG A 227 -3.19 -26.08 -14.49
CA ARG A 227 -3.33 -24.64 -14.39
C ARG A 227 -3.51 -24.27 -12.92
N PRO A 228 -2.65 -23.40 -12.34
CA PRO A 228 -2.82 -22.95 -10.97
C PRO A 228 -4.20 -22.30 -10.76
N ASN A 229 -4.90 -22.64 -9.67
CA ASN A 229 -6.10 -21.92 -9.24
C ASN A 229 -5.64 -20.68 -8.48
N VAL A 230 -5.78 -19.50 -9.09
CA VAL A 230 -5.29 -18.23 -8.56
C VAL A 230 -6.44 -17.26 -8.41
N GLN A 231 -6.72 -16.82 -7.19
CA GLN A 231 -7.78 -15.87 -6.88
C GLN A 231 -7.17 -14.60 -6.28
N THR A 232 -7.74 -13.44 -6.58
CA THR A 232 -7.29 -12.16 -6.02
C THR A 232 -8.40 -11.50 -5.21
N PHE A 233 -8.00 -10.81 -4.14
CA PHE A 233 -8.91 -10.14 -3.22
C PHE A 233 -8.56 -8.65 -3.19
N SER A 234 -9.54 -7.82 -3.55
CA SER A 234 -9.49 -6.37 -3.43
C SER A 234 -10.26 -5.96 -2.18
N MET A 235 -9.58 -5.36 -1.22
CA MET A 235 -10.10 -5.06 0.11
C MET A 235 -10.34 -3.56 0.24
N LYS A 236 -11.62 -3.17 0.35
CA LYS A 236 -12.01 -1.77 0.30
C LYS A 236 -12.64 -1.36 1.62
N GLN A 237 -12.08 -0.32 2.25
CA GLN A 237 -12.76 0.37 3.33
C GLN A 237 -13.65 1.47 2.74
N ARG A 238 -14.96 1.32 2.92
CA ARG A 238 -15.99 2.28 2.49
C ARG A 238 -16.94 2.56 3.63
N ASP A 239 -17.43 3.79 3.70
CA ASP A 239 -18.53 4.14 4.58
C ASP A 239 -19.83 4.14 3.77
N PHE A 240 -20.69 3.17 4.05
CA PHE A 240 -21.99 3.03 3.39
C PHE A 240 -23.15 3.53 4.26
N ALA A 241 -22.90 4.02 5.49
CA ALA A 241 -23.94 4.31 6.46
C ALA A 241 -24.94 5.38 5.96
N ALA A 242 -24.45 6.34 5.18
CA ALA A 242 -25.25 7.43 4.62
C ALA A 242 -25.65 7.24 3.15
N MET A 243 -25.32 6.09 2.53
CA MET A 243 -25.58 5.87 1.10
C MET A 243 -26.99 5.32 0.86
N SER A 244 -27.59 5.74 -0.27
CA SER A 244 -28.78 5.06 -0.79
C SER A 244 -28.40 3.69 -1.36
N GLU A 245 -29.38 2.78 -1.53
CA GLU A 245 -29.15 1.50 -2.21
C GLU A 245 -28.61 1.70 -3.64
N GLY A 246 -29.09 2.74 -4.35
CA GLY A 246 -28.63 3.06 -5.69
C GLY A 246 -27.17 3.48 -5.73
N ASP A 247 -26.73 4.26 -4.75
CA ASP A 247 -25.33 4.72 -4.65
C ASP A 247 -24.41 3.59 -4.19
N ALA A 248 -24.84 2.78 -3.23
CA ALA A 248 -24.11 1.57 -2.82
C ALA A 248 -23.94 0.60 -4.00
N PHE A 249 -25.00 0.37 -4.78
CA PHE A 249 -24.93 -0.46 -5.98
C PHE A 249 -23.90 0.08 -6.99
N LYS A 250 -23.96 1.38 -7.32
CA LYS A 250 -23.01 2.01 -8.26
C LYS A 250 -21.58 1.96 -7.73
N GLN A 251 -21.38 2.22 -6.44
CA GLN A 251 -20.07 2.16 -5.82
C GLN A 251 -19.48 0.74 -5.92
N ALA A 252 -20.27 -0.30 -5.65
CA ALA A 252 -19.84 -1.68 -5.81
C ALA A 252 -19.54 -2.04 -7.27
N GLN A 253 -20.26 -1.49 -8.25
CA GLN A 253 -19.90 -1.67 -9.66
C GLN A 253 -18.55 -1.04 -10.01
N ILE A 254 -18.30 0.18 -9.54
CA ILE A 254 -17.04 0.90 -9.78
C ILE A 254 -15.88 0.14 -9.14
N ASP A 255 -16.01 -0.24 -7.87
CA ASP A 255 -14.97 -0.95 -7.13
C ASP A 255 -14.71 -2.34 -7.72
N ALA A 256 -15.74 -3.06 -8.15
CA ALA A 256 -15.60 -4.36 -8.80
C ALA A 256 -14.94 -4.26 -10.19
N PHE A 257 -15.30 -3.25 -10.98
CA PHE A 257 -14.64 -2.98 -12.26
C PHE A 257 -13.16 -2.63 -12.05
N GLU A 258 -12.85 -1.82 -11.04
CA GLU A 258 -11.47 -1.49 -10.65
C GLU A 258 -10.69 -2.75 -10.28
N ALA A 259 -11.25 -3.59 -9.40
CA ALA A 259 -10.63 -4.85 -8.98
C ALA A 259 -10.39 -5.80 -10.17
N GLN A 260 -11.37 -5.96 -11.05
CA GLN A 260 -11.24 -6.81 -12.23
C GLN A 260 -10.15 -6.31 -13.19
N THR A 261 -10.02 -4.99 -13.32
CA THR A 261 -9.01 -4.35 -14.18
C THR A 261 -7.61 -4.46 -13.59
N LYS A 262 -7.46 -4.25 -12.28
CA LYS A 262 -6.16 -4.24 -11.60
C LYS A 262 -5.63 -5.63 -11.27
N ASP A 263 -6.53 -6.56 -10.95
CA ASP A 263 -6.17 -7.83 -10.31
C ASP A 263 -6.66 -9.06 -11.09
N GLY A 264 -7.38 -8.89 -12.20
CA GLY A 264 -7.90 -9.98 -13.02
C GLY A 264 -7.08 -10.29 -14.27
N GLY A 265 -7.53 -11.27 -15.06
CA GLY A 265 -6.94 -11.58 -16.37
C GLY A 265 -5.60 -12.33 -16.29
N THR A 266 -4.75 -12.16 -17.31
CA THR A 266 -3.43 -12.79 -17.38
C THR A 266 -2.37 -11.85 -16.80
N VAL A 267 -1.75 -12.30 -15.71
CA VAL A 267 -0.77 -11.51 -14.94
C VAL A 267 0.52 -12.31 -14.74
N GLU A 268 1.64 -11.63 -14.74
CA GLU A 268 2.91 -12.15 -14.24
C GLU A 268 3.08 -11.77 -12.77
N VAL A 269 3.33 -12.75 -11.90
CA VAL A 269 3.52 -12.50 -10.47
C VAL A 269 4.94 -11.98 -10.22
N ARG A 270 5.03 -10.82 -9.55
CA ARG A 270 6.29 -10.08 -9.33
C ARG A 270 6.73 -10.01 -7.87
N ARG A 271 6.03 -10.68 -6.96
CA ARG A 271 6.41 -10.79 -5.55
C ARG A 271 7.49 -11.87 -5.36
N ARG A 272 8.68 -11.48 -4.88
CA ARG A 272 9.76 -12.42 -4.54
C ARG A 272 9.30 -13.37 -3.43
N GLY A 273 9.86 -14.57 -3.39
CA GLY A 273 9.45 -15.61 -2.44
C GLY A 273 8.09 -16.27 -2.71
N HIS A 274 7.25 -15.72 -3.59
CA HIS A 274 5.98 -16.35 -3.97
C HIS A 274 6.22 -17.56 -4.90
N PRO A 275 5.48 -18.69 -4.75
CA PRO A 275 5.68 -19.89 -5.60
C PRO A 275 5.45 -19.68 -7.11
N LEU A 276 4.71 -18.62 -7.45
CA LEU A 276 4.44 -18.21 -8.83
C LEU A 276 5.34 -17.08 -9.32
N PHE A 277 6.36 -16.66 -8.57
CA PHE A 277 7.25 -15.55 -8.97
C PHE A 277 7.81 -15.74 -10.40
N GLY A 278 7.66 -14.71 -11.23
CA GLY A 278 8.06 -14.69 -12.64
C GLY A 278 7.20 -15.52 -13.59
N LYS A 279 6.14 -16.18 -13.10
CA LYS A 279 5.22 -16.97 -13.93
C LYS A 279 4.03 -16.13 -14.37
N LYS A 280 3.63 -16.30 -15.63
CA LYS A 280 2.35 -15.85 -16.15
C LYS A 280 1.24 -16.82 -15.72
N VAL A 281 0.21 -16.30 -15.08
CA VAL A 281 -0.97 -17.05 -14.64
C VAL A 281 -2.24 -16.32 -15.02
N VAL A 282 -3.35 -17.05 -15.12
CA VAL A 282 -4.67 -16.47 -15.30
C VAL A 282 -5.34 -16.43 -13.93
N VAL A 283 -5.76 -15.25 -13.50
CA VAL A 283 -6.58 -15.09 -12.30
C VAL A 283 -7.96 -15.67 -12.58
N THR A 284 -8.32 -16.72 -11.85
CA THR A 284 -9.54 -17.51 -12.04
C THR A 284 -10.77 -16.79 -11.47
N ARG A 285 -10.62 -16.11 -10.34
CA ARG A 285 -11.66 -15.25 -9.75
C ARG A 285 -11.07 -14.01 -9.10
N VAL A 286 -11.84 -12.92 -9.18
CA VAL A 286 -11.58 -11.68 -8.47
C VAL A 286 -12.66 -11.52 -7.43
N HIS A 287 -12.24 -11.17 -6.22
CA HIS A 287 -13.09 -10.97 -5.07
C HIS A 287 -13.00 -9.54 -4.58
N LEU A 288 -14.13 -8.99 -4.15
CA LEU A 288 -14.24 -7.71 -3.47
C LEU A 288 -14.58 -7.98 -2.00
N VAL A 289 -13.90 -7.32 -1.09
CA VAL A 289 -14.14 -7.47 0.35
C VAL A 289 -14.44 -6.10 0.95
N TYR A 290 -15.61 -5.97 1.56
CA TYR A 290 -16.01 -4.78 2.31
C TYR A 290 -16.07 -5.04 3.81
N ASP A 291 -15.94 -3.97 4.59
CA ASP A 291 -16.33 -4.01 6.00
C ASP A 291 -17.85 -4.26 6.08
N GLY A 292 -18.21 -5.38 6.70
CA GLY A 292 -19.60 -5.80 6.88
C GLY A 292 -20.29 -5.18 8.09
N LYS A 293 -19.54 -4.45 8.93
CA LYS A 293 -20.03 -3.87 10.16
C LYS A 293 -21.10 -2.81 9.86
N ASP A 294 -22.17 -2.83 10.66
CA ASP A 294 -23.25 -1.84 10.64
C ASP A 294 -23.98 -1.67 9.28
N LEU A 295 -23.82 -2.61 8.34
CA LEU A 295 -24.55 -2.59 7.07
C LEU A 295 -25.98 -3.14 7.23
N SER A 296 -26.97 -2.38 6.75
CA SER A 296 -28.34 -2.85 6.64
C SER A 296 -28.46 -3.96 5.57
N LEU A 297 -29.49 -4.80 5.67
CA LEU A 297 -29.72 -5.86 4.70
C LEU A 297 -29.93 -5.33 3.27
N SER A 298 -30.60 -4.19 3.14
CA SER A 298 -30.84 -3.57 1.82
C SER A 298 -29.54 -3.12 1.16
N ILE A 299 -28.65 -2.48 1.93
CA ILE A 299 -27.32 -2.09 1.45
C ILE A 299 -26.49 -3.33 1.08
N LYS A 300 -26.45 -4.36 1.93
CA LYS A 300 -25.76 -5.62 1.62
C LYS A 300 -26.22 -6.21 0.30
N ASN A 301 -27.53 -6.26 0.05
CA ASN A 301 -28.10 -6.75 -1.19
C ASN A 301 -27.74 -5.87 -2.40
N ALA A 302 -27.71 -4.55 -2.24
CA ALA A 302 -27.28 -3.63 -3.29
C ALA A 302 -25.82 -3.84 -3.68
N LEU A 303 -24.92 -3.97 -2.69
CA LEU A 303 -23.50 -4.25 -2.92
C LEU A 303 -23.30 -5.59 -3.65
N LEU A 304 -23.99 -6.65 -3.19
CA LEU A 304 -23.95 -7.98 -3.82
C LEU A 304 -24.36 -7.93 -5.29
N ARG A 305 -25.45 -7.22 -5.61
CA ARG A 305 -25.89 -7.05 -7.01
C ARG A 305 -24.88 -6.25 -7.84
N GLY A 306 -24.31 -5.19 -7.26
CA GLY A 306 -23.31 -4.35 -7.92
C GLY A 306 -22.06 -5.15 -8.32
N ALA A 307 -21.46 -5.87 -7.38
CA ALA A 307 -20.28 -6.69 -7.64
C ALA A 307 -20.55 -7.81 -8.66
N ARG A 308 -21.68 -8.53 -8.51
CA ARG A 308 -22.08 -9.61 -9.43
C ARG A 308 -22.25 -9.12 -10.87
N SER A 309 -22.72 -7.89 -11.08
CA SER A 309 -22.84 -7.33 -12.43
C SER A 309 -21.51 -7.18 -13.16
N GLN A 310 -20.39 -7.16 -12.42
CA GLN A 310 -19.02 -7.13 -12.94
C GLN A 310 -18.33 -8.50 -12.88
N LYS A 311 -19.07 -9.59 -12.58
CA LYS A 311 -18.54 -10.94 -12.38
C LYS A 311 -17.49 -11.05 -11.25
N VAL A 312 -17.60 -10.17 -10.26
CA VAL A 312 -16.76 -10.19 -9.06
C VAL A 312 -17.57 -10.75 -7.90
N GLU A 313 -16.95 -11.64 -7.12
CA GLU A 313 -17.56 -12.17 -5.91
C GLU A 313 -17.39 -11.18 -4.76
N LEU A 314 -18.45 -10.95 -3.97
CA LEU A 314 -18.41 -10.03 -2.85
C LEU A 314 -18.43 -10.79 -1.53
N HIS A 315 -17.51 -10.42 -0.64
CA HIS A 315 -17.43 -10.87 0.73
C HIS A 315 -17.59 -9.69 1.69
N LEU A 316 -18.15 -9.97 2.87
CA LEU A 316 -18.26 -9.00 3.95
C LEU A 316 -17.40 -9.50 5.12
N HIS A 317 -16.40 -8.72 5.48
CA HIS A 317 -15.50 -9.02 6.59
C HIS A 317 -15.87 -8.17 7.80
N VAL A 318 -15.94 -8.77 8.98
CA VAL A 318 -16.10 -8.05 10.24
C VAL A 318 -14.82 -8.28 11.04
N PRO A 319 -13.93 -7.26 11.16
CA PRO A 319 -12.62 -7.39 11.78
C PRO A 319 -12.59 -7.81 13.25
#